data_AF-A0A7K8DYV8-F1
#
_entry.id   AF-A0A7K8DYV8-F1
#
_cell.length_a   1.000
_cell.length_b   1.000
_cell.length_c   1.000
_cell.angle_alpha   90.00
_cell.angle_beta   90.00
_cell.angle_gamma   90.00
#
_symmetry.space_group_name_H-M   'P 1'
#
loop_
_entity.id
_entity.type
_entity.pdbx_description
1 polymer ?
#
loop_
_entity_poly.entity_id
_entity_poly.type
_entity_poly.pdbx_seq_one_letter_code
_entity_poly.pdbx_strand_id
1 'polypeptide(L)'
;GYHADRWKKRLIPYSSPTKAFFDTSGQDPFCMYNYILDITTWNKSTRKGFIKVKITDYAGNTGESQMNSEASTFQQYKRVKILTGFHRDIENIAKISLTYSTKTLIGPKHKLRILQMKLKSLNNPKR
;
A
#
# COMPACT_ATOMS: atom_id res chain seq x y z
N GLY A 1 13.56 -17.61 -5.13
CA GLY A 1 13.10 -18.13 -3.82
C GLY A 1 12.79 -19.62 -3.95
N TYR A 2 12.77 -20.35 -2.83
CA TYR A 2 12.63 -21.82 -2.80
C TYR A 2 11.43 -22.36 -3.61
N HIS A 3 10.28 -21.68 -3.56
CA HIS A 3 9.06 -22.07 -4.29
C HIS A 3 8.87 -21.40 -5.67
N ALA A 4 9.95 -20.91 -6.29
CA ALA A 4 9.86 -20.28 -7.61
C ALA A 4 9.49 -21.28 -8.72
N ASP A 5 9.77 -22.56 -8.51
CA ASP A 5 9.38 -23.69 -9.36
C ASP A 5 7.87 -23.76 -9.64
N ARG A 6 7.04 -23.33 -8.68
CA ARG A 6 5.58 -23.28 -8.81
C ARG A 6 5.10 -22.38 -9.95
N TRP A 7 5.96 -21.48 -10.45
CA TRP A 7 5.65 -20.59 -11.57
C TRP A 7 5.94 -21.21 -12.94
N LYS A 8 6.63 -22.36 -13.00
CA LYS A 8 7.10 -22.98 -14.26
C LYS A 8 6.00 -23.08 -15.32
N LYS A 9 4.83 -23.64 -14.99
CA LYS A 9 3.69 -23.78 -15.92
C LYS A 9 3.18 -22.44 -16.47
N ARG A 10 3.27 -21.35 -15.69
CA ARG A 10 2.84 -20.02 -16.11
C ARG A 10 3.88 -19.31 -16.98
N LEU A 11 5.17 -19.64 -16.80
CA LEU A 11 6.27 -18.96 -17.47
C LEU A 11 6.68 -19.62 -18.80
N ILE A 12 6.44 -20.93 -18.97
CA ILE A 12 6.76 -21.69 -20.19
C ILE A 12 6.20 -21.07 -21.50
N PRO A 13 4.97 -20.50 -21.54
CA PRO A 13 4.44 -19.93 -22.77
C PRO A 13 5.18 -18.68 -23.27
N TYR A 14 6.01 -18.05 -22.44
CA TYR A 14 6.75 -16.84 -22.81
C TYR A 14 8.09 -17.22 -23.42
N SER A 15 8.32 -16.81 -24.68
CA SER A 15 9.56 -17.05 -25.42
C SER A 15 10.75 -16.21 -24.92
N SER A 16 10.49 -15.22 -24.06
CA SER A 16 11.50 -14.32 -23.51
C SER A 16 11.67 -14.49 -21.99
N PRO A 17 12.87 -14.21 -21.45
CA PRO A 17 13.11 -14.26 -20.01
C PRO A 17 12.15 -13.34 -19.24
N THR A 18 11.43 -13.91 -18.28
CA THR A 18 10.53 -13.13 -17.40
C THR A 18 11.34 -12.45 -16.30
N LYS A 19 11.14 -11.14 -16.12
CA LYS A 19 11.70 -10.38 -15.00
C LYS A 19 10.64 -10.16 -13.92
N ALA A 20 11.02 -10.30 -12.66
CA ALA A 20 10.17 -10.03 -11.52
C ALA A 20 10.91 -9.10 -10.54
N PHE A 21 10.18 -8.14 -9.98
CA PHE A 21 10.69 -7.16 -9.04
C PHE A 21 9.81 -7.16 -7.79
N PHE A 22 10.43 -7.09 -6.63
CA PHE A 22 9.75 -6.96 -5.34
C PHE A 22 10.70 -6.33 -4.34
N ASP A 23 10.14 -5.59 -3.40
CA ASP A 23 10.86 -5.06 -2.26
C ASP A 23 10.92 -6.11 -1.14
N THR A 24 11.98 -6.05 -0.35
CA THR A 24 12.17 -6.86 0.86
C THR A 24 12.26 -5.95 2.07
N SER A 25 11.92 -6.46 3.25
CA SER A 25 12.25 -5.75 4.48
C SER A 25 13.77 -5.78 4.71
N GLY A 26 14.29 -4.91 5.58
CA GLY A 26 15.72 -4.87 5.93
C GLY A 26 16.12 -5.83 7.06
N GLN A 27 15.18 -6.63 7.57
CA GLN A 27 15.39 -7.49 8.74
C GLN A 27 14.98 -8.92 8.39
N ASP A 28 15.76 -9.91 8.84
CA ASP A 28 15.43 -11.33 8.71
C ASP A 28 13.99 -11.61 9.25
N PRO A 29 13.14 -12.37 8.52
CA PRO A 29 13.41 -13.16 7.31
C PRO A 29 13.24 -12.39 5.97
N PHE A 30 13.47 -11.06 5.97
CA PHE A 30 13.39 -10.14 4.83
C PHE A 30 12.02 -10.10 4.14
N CYS A 31 10.98 -10.60 4.82
CA CYS A 31 9.62 -10.70 4.28
C CYS A 31 8.94 -9.34 4.20
N MET A 32 8.16 -9.14 3.14
CA MET A 32 7.35 -7.95 2.93
C MET A 32 5.97 -8.34 2.36
N TYR A 33 4.93 -7.80 2.98
CA TYR A 33 3.53 -8.08 2.68
C TYR A 33 2.93 -6.86 2.00
N ASN A 34 2.67 -6.99 0.71
CA ASN A 34 2.30 -5.88 -0.15
C ASN A 34 0.78 -5.80 -0.35
N TYR A 35 0.27 -4.58 -0.31
CA TYR A 35 -1.12 -4.24 -0.51
C TYR A 35 -1.25 -3.09 -1.50
N ILE A 36 -2.39 -3.06 -2.20
CA ILE A 36 -2.82 -1.90 -2.97
C ILE A 36 -3.91 -1.17 -2.17
N LEU A 37 -3.65 0.09 -1.85
CA LEU A 37 -4.61 1.01 -1.29
C LEU A 37 -5.21 1.87 -2.42
N ASP A 38 -6.48 1.63 -2.73
CA ASP A 38 -7.27 2.47 -3.61
C ASP A 38 -7.96 3.56 -2.76
N ILE A 39 -7.74 4.84 -3.07
CA ILE A 39 -8.38 5.99 -2.40
C ILE A 39 -9.14 6.82 -3.43
N THR A 40 -10.40 7.15 -3.14
CA THR A 40 -11.17 8.17 -3.86
C THR A 40 -11.51 9.30 -2.90
N THR A 41 -11.21 10.54 -3.27
CA THR A 41 -11.44 11.72 -2.41
C THR A 41 -12.63 12.55 -2.88
N TRP A 42 -13.18 13.39 -1.99
CA TRP A 42 -14.26 14.34 -2.30
C TRP A 42 -13.89 15.79 -1.94
N ASN A 43 -12.59 16.07 -1.81
CA ASN A 43 -12.10 17.43 -1.66
C ASN A 43 -12.46 18.28 -2.88
N LYS A 44 -12.99 19.51 -2.68
CA LYS A 44 -13.22 20.46 -3.78
C LYS A 44 -11.92 20.88 -4.48
N SER A 45 -10.85 21.09 -3.70
CA SER A 45 -9.54 21.45 -4.23
C SER A 45 -8.59 20.27 -4.26
N THR A 46 -7.69 20.26 -5.26
CA THR A 46 -6.61 19.28 -5.38
C THR A 46 -5.73 19.29 -4.14
N ARG A 47 -5.42 18.10 -3.62
CA ARG A 47 -4.48 17.91 -2.51
C ARG A 47 -3.27 17.14 -3.00
N LYS A 48 -2.07 17.60 -2.67
CA LYS A 48 -0.83 16.86 -2.93
C LYS A 48 -0.18 16.50 -1.60
N GLY A 49 0.21 15.25 -1.42
CA GLY A 49 0.83 14.82 -0.16
C GLY A 49 1.08 13.32 -0.07
N PHE A 50 1.42 12.89 1.13
CA PHE A 50 1.79 11.53 1.46
C PHE A 50 0.71 10.87 2.29
N ILE A 51 0.63 9.55 2.17
CA ILE A 51 -0.22 8.72 3.01
C ILE A 51 0.69 7.77 3.79
N LYS A 52 0.48 7.72 5.11
CA LYS A 52 0.92 6.61 5.95
C LYS A 52 -0.30 5.77 6.28
N VAL A 53 -0.17 4.47 6.09
CA VAL A 53 -1.18 3.47 6.37
C VAL A 53 -0.79 2.73 7.64
N LYS A 54 -1.73 2.63 8.57
CA LYS A 54 -1.61 1.79 9.75
C LYS A 54 -2.75 0.79 9.74
N ILE A 55 -2.42 -0.49 9.86
CA ILE A 55 -3.38 -1.57 10.01
C ILE A 55 -3.26 -2.15 11.42
N THR A 56 -4.39 -2.58 11.97
CA THR A 56 -4.49 -3.12 13.33
C THR A 56 -5.38 -4.35 13.33
N ASP A 57 -4.96 -5.41 14.00
CA ASP A 57 -5.78 -6.61 14.20
C ASP A 57 -6.70 -6.49 15.42
N TYR A 58 -7.50 -7.52 15.65
CA TYR A 58 -8.42 -7.60 16.80
C TYR A 58 -7.71 -7.73 18.16
N ALA A 59 -6.44 -8.14 18.18
CA ALA A 59 -5.61 -8.23 19.38
C ALA A 59 -4.86 -6.92 19.69
N GLY A 60 -4.94 -5.93 18.81
CA GLY A 60 -4.26 -4.64 18.94
C GLY A 60 -2.85 -4.60 18.34
N ASN A 61 -2.37 -5.66 17.69
CA ASN A 61 -1.10 -5.62 16.98
C ASN A 61 -1.21 -4.70 15.77
N THR A 62 -0.17 -3.91 15.52
CA THR A 62 -0.20 -2.92 14.45
C THR A 62 0.97 -3.03 13.49
N GLY A 63 0.70 -2.74 12.23
CA GLY A 63 1.68 -2.61 11.16
C GLY A 63 1.54 -1.24 10.53
N GLU A 64 2.66 -0.59 10.25
CA GLU A 64 2.68 0.71 9.58
C GLU A 64 3.48 0.62 8.30
N SER A 65 3.02 1.36 7.29
CA SER A 65 3.67 1.48 6.00
C SER A 65 3.49 2.90 5.51
N GLN A 66 4.58 3.51 5.04
CA GLN A 66 4.55 4.85 4.49
C GLN A 66 4.78 4.76 2.98
N MET A 67 4.08 5.62 2.23
CA MET A 67 4.39 5.81 0.82
C MET A 67 5.87 6.14 0.62
N ASN A 68 6.36 5.79 -0.56
CA ASN A 68 7.66 6.21 -1.06
C ASN A 68 7.81 7.75 -1.09
N SER A 69 8.98 8.20 -1.50
CA SER A 69 9.42 9.61 -1.40
C SER A 69 8.62 10.60 -2.27
N GLU A 70 7.73 10.13 -3.15
CA GLU A 70 6.95 10.98 -4.04
C GLU A 70 5.51 11.24 -3.54
N ALA A 71 5.11 12.51 -3.53
CA ALA A 71 3.79 12.92 -3.09
C ALA A 71 2.73 12.61 -4.16
N SER A 72 1.65 11.95 -3.77
CA SER A 72 0.49 11.71 -4.64
C SER A 72 -0.41 12.93 -4.75
N THR A 73 -1.07 13.05 -5.91
CA THR A 73 -2.05 14.09 -6.18
C THR A 73 -3.46 13.50 -6.10
N PHE A 74 -4.28 14.06 -5.23
CA PHE A 74 -5.66 13.67 -4.98
C PHE A 74 -6.61 14.74 -5.53
N GLN A 75 -7.37 14.37 -6.56
CA GLN A 75 -8.40 15.22 -7.17
C GLN A 75 -9.79 14.66 -6.83
N GLN A 76 -10.79 15.53 -6.80
CA GLN A 76 -12.17 15.13 -6.50
C GLN A 76 -12.62 13.98 -7.39
N TYR A 77 -13.17 12.93 -6.78
CA TYR A 77 -13.72 11.74 -7.41
C TYR A 77 -12.75 10.92 -8.27
N LYS A 78 -11.46 11.26 -8.29
CA LYS A 78 -10.44 10.45 -8.94
C LYS A 78 -9.90 9.40 -7.99
N ARG A 79 -9.76 8.17 -8.50
CA ARG A 79 -9.15 7.06 -7.79
C ARG A 79 -7.63 7.14 -7.91
N VAL A 80 -6.93 7.10 -6.79
CA VAL A 80 -5.48 6.98 -6.70
C VAL A 80 -5.16 5.60 -6.15
N LYS A 81 -4.16 4.92 -6.74
CA LYS A 81 -3.66 3.63 -6.28
C LYS A 81 -2.30 3.80 -5.64
N ILE A 82 -2.12 3.25 -4.46
CA ILE A 82 -0.89 3.36 -3.68
C ILE A 82 -0.43 1.94 -3.34
N LEU A 83 0.81 1.61 -3.73
CA LEU A 83 1.47 0.41 -3.24
C LEU A 83 1.98 0.66 -1.83
N THR A 84 1.65 -0.23 -0.90
CA THR A 84 2.04 -0.13 0.50
C THR A 84 2.48 -1.51 0.98
N GLY A 85 3.67 -1.58 1.58
CA GLY A 85 4.23 -2.84 2.08
C GLY A 85 4.46 -2.80 3.59
N PHE A 86 4.13 -3.90 4.26
CA PHE A 86 4.28 -4.09 5.70
C PHE A 86 5.33 -5.16 5.98
N HIS A 87 6.10 -4.99 7.05
CA HIS A 87 7.15 -5.94 7.44
C HIS A 87 6.62 -7.17 8.20
N ARG A 88 5.33 -7.16 8.56
CA ARG A 88 4.65 -8.27 9.25
C ARG A 88 3.34 -8.55 8.55
N ASP A 89 2.96 -9.81 8.51
CA ASP A 89 1.62 -10.17 8.07
C ASP A 89 0.63 -9.85 9.17
N ILE A 90 -0.35 -9.01 8.85
CA ILE A 90 -1.49 -8.77 9.73
C ILE A 90 -2.70 -9.32 9.01
N GLU A 91 -3.00 -10.56 9.35
CA GLU A 91 -3.98 -11.40 8.71
C GLU A 91 -5.38 -10.80 8.89
N ASN A 92 -5.91 -10.77 10.11
CA ASN A 92 -7.26 -10.31 10.37
C ASN A 92 -7.29 -8.82 10.72
N ILE A 93 -7.35 -7.98 9.68
CA ILE A 93 -7.40 -6.52 9.83
C ILE A 93 -8.76 -6.11 10.41
N ALA A 94 -8.74 -5.58 11.64
CA ALA A 94 -9.91 -5.01 12.31
C ALA A 94 -10.06 -3.52 12.00
N LYS A 95 -8.94 -2.79 11.87
CA LYS A 95 -8.94 -1.34 11.66
C LYS A 95 -7.87 -0.90 10.68
N ILE A 96 -8.22 0.07 9.84
CA ILE A 96 -7.30 0.78 8.95
C ILE A 96 -7.32 2.25 9.31
N SER A 97 -6.15 2.82 9.58
CA SER A 97 -5.97 4.26 9.85
C SER A 97 -5.06 4.87 8.79
N LEU A 98 -5.44 6.04 8.31
CA LEU A 98 -4.69 6.79 7.30
C LEU A 98 -4.25 8.13 7.89
N THR A 99 -2.95 8.41 7.78
CA THR A 99 -2.39 9.72 8.10
C THR A 99 -2.00 10.41 6.81
N TYR A 100 -2.62 11.55 6.52
CA TYR A 100 -2.25 12.43 5.42
C TYR A 100 -1.26 13.49 5.89
N SER A 101 -0.18 13.68 5.16
CA SER A 101 0.83 14.71 5.45
C SER A 101 1.27 15.45 4.19
N THR A 102 1.74 16.68 4.37
CA THR A 102 2.35 17.51 3.34
C THR A 102 3.83 17.74 3.68
N LYS A 103 4.68 18.01 2.68
CA LYS A 103 6.10 18.34 2.91
C LYS A 103 6.31 19.64 3.68
N THR A 104 5.35 20.56 3.60
CA THR A 104 5.39 21.86 4.29
C THR A 104 5.03 21.70 5.76
N LEU A 105 5.98 22.03 6.64
CA LEU A 105 5.78 22.14 8.10
C LEU A 105 5.07 23.45 8.50
N ILE A 106 5.25 24.50 7.70
CA ILE A 106 4.70 25.83 7.92
C ILE A 106 3.64 26.08 6.86
N GLY A 107 2.39 26.29 7.28
CA GLY A 107 1.27 26.56 6.37
C GLY A 107 -0.08 26.08 6.90
N PRO A 108 -1.17 26.40 6.18
CA PRO A 108 -2.52 25.99 6.57
C PRO A 108 -2.66 24.47 6.56
N LYS A 109 -3.15 23.90 7.67
CA LYS A 109 -3.41 22.46 7.79
C LYS A 109 -4.52 22.06 6.82
N HIS A 110 -4.15 21.37 5.74
CA HIS A 110 -5.11 20.87 4.77
C HIS A 110 -5.59 19.47 5.12
N LYS A 111 -6.92 19.30 5.22
CA LYS A 111 -7.54 18.00 5.45
C LYS A 111 -7.77 17.28 4.11
N LEU A 112 -7.38 16.00 4.05
CA LEU A 112 -7.82 15.09 2.99
C LEU A 112 -9.17 14.50 3.37
N ARG A 113 -10.14 14.57 2.45
CA ARG A 113 -11.50 14.09 2.63
C ARG A 113 -11.70 12.87 1.73
N ILE A 114 -11.74 11.69 2.34
CA ILE A 114 -11.87 10.41 1.64
C ILE A 114 -13.34 10.08 1.51
N LEU A 115 -13.75 9.70 0.29
CA LEU A 115 -15.09 9.21 -0.01
C LEU A 115 -15.13 7.69 0.12
N GLN A 116 -14.14 7.03 -0.46
CA GLN A 116 -14.01 5.58 -0.44
C GLN A 116 -12.55 5.20 -0.31
N MET A 117 -12.29 4.14 0.45
CA MET A 117 -10.99 3.47 0.47
C MET A 117 -11.18 1.96 0.35
N LYS A 118 -10.21 1.28 -0.29
CA LYS A 118 -10.14 -0.18 -0.33
C LYS A 118 -8.68 -0.62 -0.25
N LEU A 119 -8.37 -1.49 0.70
CA LEU A 119 -7.06 -2.12 0.84
C LEU A 119 -7.16 -3.56 0.31
N LYS A 120 -6.25 -3.96 -0.59
CA LYS A 120 -6.23 -5.28 -1.23
C LYS A 120 -4.89 -5.94 -1.02
N SER A 121 -4.85 -7.14 -0.45
CA SER A 121 -3.61 -7.92 -0.35
C SER A 121 -3.18 -8.43 -1.73
N LEU A 122 -1.90 -8.26 -2.06
CA LEU A 122 -1.30 -8.85 -3.25
C LEU A 122 -0.80 -10.28 -2.97
N ASN A 123 -0.33 -10.53 -1.76
CA ASN A 123 0.17 -11.84 -1.34
C ASN A 123 -0.98 -12.85 -1.11
N ASN A 124 -2.14 -12.39 -0.62
CA ASN A 124 -3.32 -13.22 -0.41
C ASN A 124 -4.61 -12.54 -0.93
N PRO A 125 -4.88 -12.58 -2.25
CA PRO A 125 -5.98 -11.85 -2.86
C PRO A 125 -7.39 -12.32 -2.48
N LYS A 126 -7.52 -13.48 -1.83
CA LYS A 126 -8.81 -14.07 -1.43
C LYS A 126 -9.26 -13.68 -0.02
N ARG A 127 -8.44 -12.91 0.71
CA ARG A 127 -8.77 -12.36 2.02
C ARG A 127 -9.88 -11.29 1.92
#